data_AF-A0A7J4U3M0-F1
#
_entry.id   AF-A0A7J4U3M0-F1
#
_cell.length_a   1.000
_cell.length_b   1.000
_cell.length_c   1.000
_cell.angle_alpha   90.00
_cell.angle_beta   90.00
_cell.angle_gamma   90.00
#
_symmetry.space_group_name_H-M   'P 1'
#
loop_
_entity.id
_entity.type
_entity.pdbx_description
1 polymer ?
#
loop_
_entity_poly.entity_id
_entity_poly.type
_entity_poly.pdbx_seq_one_letter_code
_entity_poly.pdbx_strand_id
1 'polypeptide(L)'
;MDVIFVSGGNTFYLLEIMKKSGFDKIIKTLLAKEIVYVGSSAGSCVVAPDITPIKLLDDPKKAKSLKSYTALNLTRTLVLPHLNTKKFGARCLATKKKYEKKYDMTPLNDNQVLIVKGNKNKIMKSSIKLSLIKSLIYYKIRKKLHL
;
A
#
# COMPACT_ATOMS: atom_id res chain seq x y z
N MET A 1 1.10 21.49 -2.43
CA MET A 1 1.09 20.18 -1.74
C MET A 1 1.89 19.23 -2.60
N ASP A 2 3.06 18.83 -2.12
CA ASP A 2 4.05 18.10 -2.92
C ASP A 2 4.04 16.60 -2.63
N VAL A 3 3.52 16.24 -1.45
CA VAL A 3 3.45 14.86 -0.95
C VAL A 3 2.11 14.60 -0.28
N ILE A 4 1.54 13.43 -0.53
CA ILE A 4 0.43 12.84 0.21
C ILE A 4 1.00 11.71 1.06
N PHE A 5 0.97 11.89 2.38
CA PHE A 5 1.32 10.84 3.32
C PHE A 5 0.07 10.13 3.83
N VAL A 6 0.03 8.80 3.69
CA VAL A 6 -1.04 7.96 4.21
C VAL A 6 -0.44 7.04 5.27
N SER A 7 -0.86 7.25 6.52
CA SER A 7 -0.37 6.51 7.68
C SER A 7 -0.89 5.06 7.74
N GLY A 8 -0.36 4.32 8.73
CA GLY A 8 -0.88 3.00 9.10
C GLY A 8 -2.21 3.07 9.83
N GLY A 9 -2.73 1.89 10.19
CA GLY A 9 -4.03 1.72 10.83
C GLY A 9 -4.64 0.38 10.43
N ASN A 10 -5.97 0.31 10.36
CA ASN A 10 -6.67 -0.83 9.75
C ASN A 10 -6.92 -0.54 8.27
N THR A 11 -6.45 -1.43 7.40
CA THR A 11 -6.50 -1.25 5.94
C THR A 11 -7.92 -1.15 5.39
N PHE A 12 -8.86 -1.93 5.93
CA PHE A 12 -10.25 -1.91 5.49
C PHE A 12 -10.93 -0.60 5.86
N TYR A 13 -10.76 -0.15 7.11
CA TYR A 13 -11.31 1.13 7.57
C TYR A 13 -10.71 2.30 6.78
N LEU A 14 -9.40 2.28 6.53
CA LEU A 14 -8.74 3.28 5.70
C LEU A 14 -9.36 3.35 4.29
N LEU A 15 -9.54 2.19 3.64
CA LEU A 15 -10.16 2.14 2.30
C LEU A 15 -11.62 2.63 2.33
N GLU A 16 -12.37 2.32 3.38
CA GLU A 16 -13.74 2.84 3.57
C GLU A 16 -13.75 4.38 3.61
N ILE A 17 -12.88 4.99 4.41
CA ILE A 17 -12.78 6.45 4.52
C ILE A 17 -12.31 7.08 3.20
N MET A 18 -11.36 6.45 2.50
CA MET A 18 -10.93 6.91 1.17
C MET A 18 -12.07 6.92 0.16
N LYS A 19 -12.92 5.89 0.16
CA LYS A 19 -14.10 5.82 -0.73
C LYS A 19 -15.19 6.81 -0.32
N LYS A 20 -15.48 6.96 0.99
CA LYS A 20 -16.48 7.90 1.50
C LYS A 20 -16.11 9.36 1.21
N SER A 21 -14.83 9.70 1.33
CA SER A 21 -14.32 11.05 1.04
C SER A 21 -14.13 11.34 -0.45
N GLY A 22 -14.18 10.31 -1.32
CA GLY A 22 -13.85 10.44 -2.75
C GLY A 22 -12.35 10.56 -3.04
N PHE A 23 -11.49 10.31 -2.04
CA PHE A 23 -10.03 10.29 -2.22
C PHE A 23 -9.60 9.28 -3.29
N ASP A 24 -10.26 8.12 -3.33
CA ASP A 24 -10.02 7.06 -4.32
C ASP A 24 -10.23 7.52 -5.77
N LYS A 25 -11.12 8.50 -5.98
CA LYS A 25 -11.41 9.07 -7.30
C LYS A 25 -10.38 10.11 -7.73
N ILE A 26 -9.88 10.92 -6.80
CA ILE A 26 -9.00 12.06 -7.13
C ILE A 26 -7.51 11.72 -7.12
N ILE A 27 -7.11 10.64 -6.43
CA ILE A 27 -5.68 10.35 -6.20
C ILE A 27 -4.89 10.21 -7.51
N LYS A 28 -5.44 9.57 -8.54
CA LYS A 28 -4.75 9.44 -9.85
C LYS A 28 -4.51 10.81 -10.51
N THR A 29 -5.46 11.73 -10.39
CA THR A 29 -5.33 13.12 -10.87
C THR A 29 -4.26 13.87 -10.11
N LEU A 30 -4.19 13.69 -8.78
CA LEU A 30 -3.14 14.30 -7.95
C LEU A 30 -1.75 13.79 -8.35
N LEU A 31 -1.59 12.49 -8.55
CA LEU A 31 -0.33 11.89 -8.98
C LEU A 31 0.11 12.34 -10.38
N ALA A 32 -0.84 12.61 -11.27
CA ALA A 32 -0.55 13.16 -12.60
C ALA A 32 -0.02 14.60 -12.56
N LYS A 33 -0.29 15.33 -11.47
CA LYS A 33 0.26 16.66 -11.17
C LYS A 33 1.59 16.60 -10.40
N GLU A 34 2.32 15.50 -10.54
CA GLU A 34 3.62 15.25 -9.91
C GLU A 34 3.63 15.19 -8.37
N ILE A 35 2.46 15.14 -7.73
CA ILE A 35 2.34 14.90 -6.30
C ILE A 35 2.82 13.48 -5.99
N VAL A 36 3.65 13.36 -4.96
CA VAL A 36 4.18 12.06 -4.53
C VAL A 36 3.24 11.40 -3.53
N TYR A 37 2.94 10.12 -3.72
CA TYR A 37 2.27 9.33 -2.68
C TYR A 37 3.28 8.56 -1.84
N VAL A 38 3.09 8.65 -0.53
CA VAL A 38 3.89 7.96 0.47
C VAL A 38 2.94 7.22 1.42
N GLY A 39 2.87 5.91 1.31
CA GLY A 39 2.00 5.08 2.16
C GLY A 39 2.81 4.28 3.17
N SER A 40 2.38 4.23 4.43
CA SER A 40 2.97 3.37 5.47
C SER A 40 1.98 2.33 5.99
N SER A 41 2.44 1.08 6.15
CA SER A 41 1.63 -0.05 6.64
C SER A 41 0.31 -0.17 5.85
N ALA A 42 -0.85 0.08 6.46
CA ALA A 42 -2.14 0.14 5.75
C ALA A 42 -2.12 1.06 4.52
N GLY A 43 -1.47 2.23 4.60
CA GLY A 43 -1.26 3.13 3.46
C GLY A 43 -0.44 2.52 2.33
N SER A 44 0.45 1.56 2.62
CA SER A 44 1.15 0.77 1.61
C SER A 44 0.26 -0.34 1.02
N CYS A 45 -0.73 -0.85 1.75
CA CYS A 45 -1.61 -1.90 1.26
C CYS A 45 -2.69 -1.37 0.30
N VAL A 46 -3.27 -0.20 0.58
CA VAL A 46 -4.41 0.35 -0.19
C VAL A 46 -4.06 0.77 -1.63
N VAL A 47 -2.78 0.88 -1.99
CA VAL A 47 -2.38 1.21 -3.37
C VAL A 47 -2.46 0.03 -4.34
N ALA A 48 -2.67 -1.19 -3.82
CA ALA A 48 -2.85 -2.39 -4.62
C ALA A 48 -4.18 -2.40 -5.40
N PRO A 49 -4.40 -3.34 -6.33
CA PRO A 49 -5.68 -3.49 -7.00
C PRO A 49 -6.81 -3.93 -6.04
N ASP A 50 -6.48 -4.81 -5.09
CA ASP A 50 -7.45 -5.41 -4.17
C ASP A 50 -6.76 -5.78 -2.84
N ILE A 51 -7.46 -5.54 -1.71
CA ILE A 51 -6.94 -5.78 -0.35
C ILE A 51 -7.52 -7.04 0.32
N THR A 52 -8.23 -7.91 -0.41
CA THR A 52 -8.80 -9.15 0.15
C THR A 52 -7.78 -9.99 0.94
N PRO A 53 -6.52 -10.17 0.50
CA PRO A 53 -5.54 -10.95 1.26
C PRO A 53 -5.23 -10.38 2.65
N ILE A 54 -5.41 -9.07 2.86
CA ILE A 54 -5.07 -8.37 4.12
C ILE A 54 -5.97 -8.78 5.29
N LYS A 55 -7.06 -9.52 5.08
CA LYS A 55 -7.95 -10.01 6.16
C LYS A 55 -7.29 -10.92 7.21
N LEU A 56 -6.10 -11.43 6.92
CA LEU A 56 -5.29 -12.19 7.88
C LEU A 56 -4.39 -11.28 8.74
N LEU A 57 -4.18 -10.03 8.33
CA LEU A 57 -3.38 -9.04 9.04
C LEU A 57 -4.28 -8.08 9.82
N ASP A 58 -5.36 -7.62 9.19
CA ASP A 58 -6.31 -6.63 9.71
C ASP A 58 -7.74 -7.17 9.74
N ASP A 59 -8.53 -6.70 10.70
CA ASP A 59 -9.93 -7.07 10.86
C ASP A 59 -10.84 -6.29 9.90
N PRO A 60 -11.53 -6.94 8.94
CA PRO A 60 -12.47 -6.28 8.04
C PRO A 60 -13.73 -5.75 8.75
N LYS A 61 -14.09 -6.24 9.94
CA LYS A 61 -15.28 -5.77 10.68
C LYS A 61 -15.17 -4.32 11.12
N LYS A 62 -13.96 -3.75 11.12
CA LYS A 62 -13.75 -2.32 11.39
C LYS A 62 -14.30 -1.42 10.27
N ALA A 63 -14.56 -1.96 9.08
CA ALA A 63 -15.05 -1.22 7.91
C ALA A 63 -16.51 -1.56 7.59
N LYS A 64 -17.44 -1.06 8.41
CA LYS A 64 -18.85 -1.53 8.40
C LYS A 64 -19.60 -1.25 7.10
N SER A 65 -19.26 -0.19 6.37
CA SER A 65 -19.92 0.18 5.11
C SER A 65 -19.09 -0.15 3.86
N LEU A 66 -17.95 -0.83 3.99
CA LEU A 66 -17.09 -1.14 2.85
C LEU A 66 -17.66 -2.31 2.02
N LYS A 67 -18.24 -1.99 0.86
CA LYS A 67 -18.90 -2.97 -0.01
C LYS A 67 -17.97 -3.78 -0.91
N SER A 68 -16.75 -3.29 -1.16
CA SER A 68 -15.78 -3.92 -2.06
C SER A 68 -14.34 -3.62 -1.62
N TYR A 69 -13.50 -4.65 -1.69
CA TYR A 69 -12.06 -4.61 -1.39
C TYR A 69 -11.18 -4.19 -2.56
N THR A 70 -11.78 -3.86 -3.73
CA THR A 70 -11.07 -3.16 -4.80
C THR A 70 -10.53 -1.84 -4.24
N ALA A 71 -9.21 -1.67 -4.27
CA ALA A 71 -8.53 -0.55 -3.67
C ALA A 71 -8.10 0.48 -4.73
N LEU A 72 -7.06 1.28 -4.48
CA LEU A 72 -6.74 2.43 -5.33
C LEU A 72 -6.17 2.02 -6.70
N ASN A 73 -5.67 0.78 -6.83
CA ASN A 73 -5.14 0.23 -8.06
C ASN A 73 -4.08 1.15 -8.71
N LEU A 74 -3.08 1.55 -7.92
CA LEU A 74 -1.94 2.38 -8.32
C LEU A 74 -0.70 1.53 -8.58
N THR A 75 -0.60 0.36 -7.94
CA THR A 75 0.45 -0.64 -8.14
C THR A 75 -0.16 -1.96 -8.60
N ARG A 76 0.64 -2.82 -9.25
CA ARG A 76 0.21 -4.20 -9.61
C ARG A 76 0.31 -5.19 -8.45
N THR A 77 1.14 -4.89 -7.46
CA THR A 77 1.42 -5.77 -6.34
C THR A 77 0.79 -5.24 -5.05
N LEU A 78 0.33 -6.16 -4.21
CA LEU A 78 -0.04 -5.91 -2.83
C LEU A 78 1.20 -5.99 -1.94
N VAL A 79 1.48 -4.91 -1.21
CA VAL A 79 2.51 -4.96 -0.16
C VAL A 79 1.97 -5.70 1.06
N LEU A 80 2.75 -6.68 1.53
CA LEU A 80 2.55 -7.34 2.82
C LEU A 80 3.58 -6.77 3.81
N PRO A 81 3.18 -5.83 4.68
CA PRO A 81 4.12 -5.17 5.59
C PRO A 81 4.53 -6.09 6.75
N HIS A 82 5.54 -5.70 7.52
CA HIS A 82 5.88 -6.30 8.81
C HIS A 82 6.31 -7.78 8.81
N LEU A 83 6.90 -8.28 7.72
CA LEU A 83 7.27 -9.69 7.52
C LEU A 83 8.11 -10.30 8.67
N ASN A 84 8.94 -9.50 9.34
CA ASN A 84 9.88 -9.99 10.37
C ASN A 84 9.46 -9.61 11.81
N THR A 85 8.22 -9.19 12.01
CA THR A 85 7.74 -8.82 13.35
C THR A 85 7.05 -9.99 14.04
N LYS A 86 7.19 -10.12 15.36
CA LYS A 86 6.50 -11.17 16.14
C LYS A 86 4.98 -11.15 15.93
N LYS A 87 4.40 -9.95 15.81
CA LYS A 87 2.94 -9.76 15.70
C LYS A 87 2.38 -10.12 14.32
N PHE A 88 3.12 -9.89 13.24
CA PHE A 88 2.59 -10.01 11.87
C PHE A 88 3.31 -11.03 11.00
N GLY A 89 4.57 -11.36 11.27
CA GLY A 89 5.39 -12.16 10.34
C GLY A 89 4.78 -13.49 9.93
N ALA A 90 4.31 -14.28 10.90
CA ALA A 90 3.61 -15.54 10.63
C ALA A 90 2.34 -15.34 9.79
N ARG A 91 1.58 -14.27 10.06
CA ARG A 91 0.35 -13.93 9.33
C ARG A 91 0.65 -13.44 7.91
N CYS A 92 1.76 -12.73 7.70
CA CYS A 92 2.24 -12.33 6.38
C CYS A 92 2.64 -13.55 5.54
N LEU A 93 3.41 -14.48 6.10
CA LEU A 93 3.78 -15.72 5.42
C LEU A 93 2.55 -16.58 5.08
N ALA A 94 1.63 -16.73 6.03
CA ALA A 94 0.37 -17.44 5.80
C ALA A 94 -0.48 -16.78 4.71
N THR A 95 -0.52 -15.45 4.67
CA THR A 95 -1.20 -14.66 3.63
C THR A 95 -0.58 -14.91 2.27
N LYS A 96 0.75 -14.79 2.17
CA LYS A 96 1.47 -15.06 0.92
C LYS A 96 1.17 -16.46 0.40
N LYS A 97 1.37 -17.49 1.24
CA LYS A 97 1.11 -18.89 0.88
C LYS A 97 -0.33 -19.11 0.40
N LYS A 98 -1.31 -18.46 1.02
CA LYS A 98 -2.73 -18.62 0.66
C LYS A 98 -3.12 -17.95 -0.65
N TYR A 99 -2.50 -16.82 -1.01
CA TYR A 99 -2.96 -15.96 -2.10
C TYR A 99 -1.99 -15.82 -3.28
N GLU A 100 -0.76 -16.34 -3.20
CA GLU A 100 0.29 -16.06 -4.20
C GLU A 100 0.01 -16.59 -5.61
N LYS A 101 -0.90 -17.56 -5.76
CA LYS A 101 -1.35 -18.00 -7.10
C LYS A 101 -2.29 -17.00 -7.80
N LYS A 102 -2.89 -16.07 -7.05
CA LYS A 102 -3.91 -15.13 -7.55
C LYS A 102 -3.49 -13.65 -7.43
N TYR A 103 -2.54 -13.36 -6.55
CA TYR A 103 -2.13 -11.99 -6.24
C TYR A 103 -0.62 -11.86 -6.25
N ASP A 104 -0.12 -10.91 -7.02
CA ASP A 104 1.27 -10.46 -6.90
C ASP A 104 1.46 -9.80 -5.56
N MET A 105 2.33 -10.36 -4.73
CA MET A 105 2.57 -9.86 -3.37
C MET A 105 4.04 -9.53 -3.17
N THR A 106 4.30 -8.38 -2.57
CA THR A 106 5.63 -7.91 -2.20
C THR A 106 5.72 -7.84 -0.67
N PRO A 107 6.23 -8.90 -0.02
CA PRO A 107 6.52 -8.86 1.41
C PRO A 107 7.65 -7.86 1.70
N LEU A 108 7.44 -7.00 2.69
CA LEU A 108 8.43 -6.07 3.19
C LEU A 108 8.60 -6.25 4.70
N ASN A 109 9.84 -6.20 5.18
CA ASN A 109 10.10 -5.98 6.60
C ASN A 109 10.09 -4.46 6.93
N ASP A 110 10.11 -4.12 8.22
CA ASP A 110 9.99 -2.74 8.69
C ASP A 110 11.12 -1.82 8.21
N ASN A 111 12.24 -2.39 7.77
CA ASN A 111 13.41 -1.66 7.28
C ASN A 111 13.46 -1.57 5.75
N GLN A 112 12.38 -1.91 5.05
CA GLN A 112 12.32 -1.90 3.59
C GLN A 112 11.25 -0.93 3.06
N VAL A 113 11.55 -0.35 1.90
CA VAL A 113 10.64 0.47 1.10
C VAL A 113 10.53 -0.12 -0.30
N LEU A 114 9.30 -0.14 -0.84
CA LEU A 114 9.07 -0.38 -2.25
C LEU A 114 8.95 0.96 -2.97
N ILE A 115 9.88 1.26 -3.86
CA ILE A 115 9.85 2.43 -4.74
C ILE A 115 9.25 2.02 -6.07
N VAL A 116 8.18 2.68 -6.47
CA VAL A 116 7.49 2.50 -7.74
C VAL A 116 7.62 3.78 -8.57
N LYS A 117 8.23 3.64 -9.75
CA LYS A 117 8.38 4.72 -10.74
C LYS A 117 7.92 4.21 -12.09
N GLY A 118 6.70 4.58 -12.50
CA GLY A 118 6.05 3.98 -13.67
C GLY A 118 5.93 2.47 -13.50
N ASN A 119 6.47 1.71 -14.47
CA ASN A 119 6.44 0.24 -14.44
C ASN A 119 7.62 -0.40 -13.67
N LYS A 120 8.54 0.41 -13.11
CA LYS A 120 9.71 -0.09 -12.40
C LYS A 120 9.46 -0.13 -10.90
N ASN A 121 9.69 -1.30 -10.32
CA ASN A 121 9.63 -1.55 -8.88
C ASN A 121 11.04 -1.81 -8.36
N LYS A 122 11.43 -1.15 -7.26
CA LYS A 122 12.70 -1.39 -6.58
C LYS A 122 12.49 -1.46 -5.08
N ILE A 123 12.91 -2.56 -4.46
CA ILE A 123 12.98 -2.68 -3.01
C ILE A 123 14.32 -2.12 -2.55
N MET A 124 14.30 -1.25 -1.53
CA MET A 124 15.51 -0.70 -0.93
C MET A 124 15.47 -0.88 0.59
N LYS A 125 16.64 -1.08 1.20
CA LYS A 125 16.78 -0.88 2.64
C LYS A 125 16.58 0.61 2.93
N SER A 126 15.76 0.93 3.91
CA SER A 126 15.66 2.30 4.42
C SER A 126 16.96 2.62 5.17
N SER A 127 17.81 3.46 4.58
CA SER A 127 18.96 4.08 5.25
C SER A 127 18.57 5.25 6.16
N ILE A 128 17.29 5.64 6.13
CA ILE A 128 16.77 6.69 6.99
C ILE A 128 16.50 6.07 8.38
N LYS A 129 17.15 6.59 9.43
CA LYS A 129 16.74 6.37 10.83
C LYS A 129 15.41 7.11 11.10
N LEU A 130 14.33 6.63 10.48
CA LEU A 130 12.95 6.94 10.83
C LEU A 130 12.52 5.92 11.88
N SER A 131 12.79 6.14 13.17
CA SER A 131 12.29 5.25 14.23
C SER A 131 10.76 5.09 14.26
N LEU A 132 10.03 5.76 13.36
CA LEU A 132 8.58 5.79 13.26
C LEU A 132 7.98 5.28 11.94
N ILE A 133 8.75 4.96 10.89
CA ILE A 133 8.16 4.59 9.58
C ILE A 133 8.53 3.16 9.17
N LYS A 134 7.60 2.23 9.38
CA LYS A 134 7.83 0.77 9.45
C LYS A 134 7.41 -0.03 8.21
N SER A 135 7.57 0.55 7.04
CA SER A 135 7.41 0.02 5.67
C SER A 135 6.75 1.11 4.84
N LEU A 136 7.26 1.38 3.63
CA LEU A 136 6.80 2.48 2.80
C LEU A 136 6.58 2.04 1.36
N ILE A 137 5.60 2.64 0.68
CA ILE A 137 5.57 2.70 -0.78
C ILE A 137 5.78 4.14 -1.19
N TYR A 138 6.79 4.37 -2.03
CA TYR A 138 6.99 5.62 -2.73
C TYR A 138 6.49 5.49 -4.16
N TYR A 139 5.59 6.38 -4.58
CA TYR A 139 5.02 6.35 -5.94
C TYR A 139 5.16 7.70 -6.63
N LYS A 140 5.85 7.73 -7.78
CA LYS A 140 5.95 8.91 -8.69
C LYS A 140 5.62 8.50 -10.12
N ILE A 141 4.63 9.16 -10.73
CA ILE A 141 4.31 9.00 -12.16
C ILE A 141 5.37 9.74 -12.99
N ARG A 142 5.88 9.10 -14.04
CA ARG A 142 6.56 9.81 -15.15
C ARG A 142 5.50 10.13 -16.19
N LYS A 143 5.37 11.38 -16.63
CA LYS A 143 4.75 11.67 -17.93
C LYS A 143 5.53 10.89 -18.99
N LYS A 144 4.83 10.26 -19.94
CA LYS A 144 5.43 10.06 -21.27
C LYS A 144 5.74 11.47 -21.77
N LEU A 145 7.00 11.77 -22.06
CA LEU A 145 7.25 12.89 -22.97
C LEU A 145 6.51 12.53 -24.26
N HIS A 146 5.52 13.32 -24.63
CA HIS A 146 5.19 13.46 -26.03
C HIS A 146 6.38 14.24 -26.62
N LEU A 147 7.38 13.49 -27.09
CA LEU A 147 8.28 13.94 -28.13
C LEU A 147 7.59 13.63 -29.46
#